data_AF-A0A811KXP4-F1
#
_entry.id   AF-A0A811KXP4-F1
#
_cell.length_a   1.000
_cell.length_b   1.000
_cell.length_c   1.000
_cell.angle_alpha   90.00
_cell.angle_beta   90.00
_cell.angle_gamma   90.00
#
_symmetry.space_group_name_H-M   'P 1'
#
loop_
_entity.id
_entity.type
_entity.pdbx_description
1 polymer ?
#
loop_
_entity_poly.entity_id
_entity_poly.type
_entity_poly.pdbx_seq_one_letter_code
_entity_poly.pdbx_strand_id
1 'polypeptide(L)'
;MASLAQILAGAGDLEAQNPPDYLINAPIEVRNRAQALKGLHLDIIDVQAEFYERVHQLEVEFRSKYDKINAKRTQIVDGTYEPTSEEVSREKLLTYLDEEATAKFENSAPVNGGEKVKGIPNFWLNVLKNCPQVGEMITEDDEPVLKHLKDIKADIASDPAGFSITFVFEENPYFTNTELKKEYTLSIGPNGFEQKVLYDGPSVIKTNQCKIDWKEGKNVTQKVDKESFFNLFSPAHTEVSEDLPEDEAELLNADFEIGQTIRDTLVDNAILYYTGEIADDDDGFDYDAEDFEDDDEEEEEE
;
A
#
# COMPACT_ATOMS: atom_id res chain seq x y z
N MET A 1 1.45 -13.48 7.49
CA MET A 1 1.47 -14.90 7.04
C MET A 1 2.47 -14.96 5.90
N ALA A 2 3.51 -15.79 6.01
CA ALA A 2 4.51 -15.92 4.93
C ALA A 2 3.86 -16.52 3.67
N SER A 3 4.24 -16.00 2.50
CA SER A 3 3.77 -16.47 1.20
C SER A 3 4.24 -17.92 0.96
N LEU A 4 3.52 -18.69 0.14
CA LEU A 4 3.94 -20.06 -0.22
C LEU A 4 5.33 -20.05 -0.87
N ALA A 5 5.63 -19.00 -1.65
CA ALA A 5 6.95 -18.77 -2.22
C ALA A 5 8.01 -18.51 -1.13
N GLN A 6 7.71 -17.72 -0.10
CA GLN A 6 8.61 -17.49 1.05
C GLN A 6 8.81 -18.75 1.90
N ILE A 7 7.78 -19.59 2.05
CA ILE A 7 7.91 -20.89 2.74
C ILE A 7 8.81 -21.85 1.95
N LEU A 8 8.72 -21.83 0.62
CA LEU A 8 9.55 -22.65 -0.26
C LEU A 8 10.98 -22.08 -0.45
N ALA A 9 11.17 -20.76 -0.36
CA ALA A 9 12.45 -20.07 -0.51
C ALA A 9 13.25 -19.94 0.80
N GLY A 10 12.57 -19.80 1.95
CA GLY A 10 13.20 -19.81 3.28
C GLY A 10 13.81 -21.18 3.64
N ALA A 11 13.50 -22.20 2.87
CA ALA A 11 14.37 -23.34 2.67
C ALA A 11 15.52 -22.93 1.74
N GLY A 12 16.52 -22.26 2.29
CA GLY A 12 17.70 -21.78 1.55
C GLY A 12 18.24 -22.87 0.62
N ASP A 13 18.38 -22.50 -0.65
CA ASP A 13 18.64 -23.37 -1.79
C ASP A 13 17.49 -24.36 -2.08
N LEU A 14 17.06 -24.45 -3.33
CA LEU A 14 16.30 -25.60 -3.85
C LEU A 14 17.18 -26.87 -3.87
N GLU A 15 18.07 -27.05 -2.88
CA GLU A 15 18.68 -28.33 -2.58
C GLU A 15 17.55 -29.33 -2.35
N ALA A 16 17.67 -30.49 -3.00
CA ALA A 16 16.68 -31.55 -2.95
C ALA A 16 16.35 -31.90 -1.49
N GLN A 17 15.28 -31.31 -0.96
CA GLN A 17 14.82 -31.66 0.37
C GLN A 17 14.40 -33.12 0.34
N ASN A 18 15.02 -33.91 1.21
CA ASN A 18 14.58 -35.28 1.40
C ASN A 18 13.11 -35.24 1.80
N PRO A 19 12.23 -36.00 1.11
CA PRO A 19 10.84 -36.08 1.50
C PRO A 19 10.75 -36.48 2.99
N PRO A 20 9.74 -36.02 3.73
CA PRO A 20 9.63 -36.36 5.14
C PRO A 20 9.54 -37.89 5.34
N ASP A 21 10.13 -38.40 6.42
CA ASP A 21 10.31 -39.84 6.67
C ASP A 21 9.00 -40.63 6.56
N TYR A 22 7.87 -40.05 6.97
CA TYR A 22 6.57 -40.72 6.88
C TYR A 22 6.15 -40.99 5.43
N LEU A 23 6.56 -40.13 4.48
CA LEU A 23 6.28 -40.28 3.06
C LEU A 23 7.26 -41.24 2.39
N ILE A 24 8.54 -41.21 2.79
CA ILE A 24 9.56 -42.17 2.34
C ILE A 24 9.14 -43.61 2.70
N ASN A 25 8.69 -43.80 3.94
CA ASN A 25 8.31 -45.11 4.46
C ASN A 25 6.88 -45.54 4.07
N ALA A 26 6.14 -44.71 3.33
CA ALA A 26 4.76 -45.01 2.96
C ALA A 26 4.65 -46.05 1.83
N PRO A 27 3.59 -46.88 1.82
CA PRO A 27 3.26 -47.74 0.69
C PRO A 27 3.15 -46.97 -0.63
N ILE A 28 3.41 -47.65 -1.76
CA ILE A 28 3.38 -47.02 -3.08
C ILE A 28 2.01 -46.40 -3.41
N GLU A 29 0.93 -47.01 -2.91
CA GLU A 29 -0.43 -46.52 -3.08
C GLU A 29 -0.64 -45.17 -2.39
N VAL A 30 -0.02 -44.96 -1.22
CA VAL A 30 -0.10 -43.69 -0.49
C VAL A 30 0.71 -42.62 -1.21
N ARG A 31 1.92 -42.94 -1.67
CA ARG A 31 2.75 -42.02 -2.46
C ARG A 31 2.09 -41.62 -3.78
N ASN A 32 1.47 -42.58 -4.48
CA ASN A 32 0.71 -42.31 -5.71
C ASN A 32 -0.48 -41.37 -5.46
N ARG A 33 -1.20 -41.56 -4.34
CA ARG A 33 -2.28 -40.63 -3.95
C ARG A 33 -1.74 -39.24 -3.66
N ALA A 34 -0.64 -39.11 -2.90
CA ALA A 34 -0.02 -37.82 -2.63
C ALA A 34 0.44 -37.11 -3.91
N GLN A 35 1.01 -37.84 -4.86
CA GLN A 35 1.38 -37.29 -6.17
C GLN A 35 0.15 -36.82 -6.96
N ALA A 36 -0.96 -37.58 -6.93
CA ALA A 36 -2.21 -37.15 -7.56
C ALA A 36 -2.76 -35.87 -6.90
N LEU A 37 -2.64 -35.72 -5.57
CA LEU A 37 -3.01 -34.49 -4.88
C LEU A 37 -2.15 -33.29 -5.29
N LYS A 38 -0.85 -33.49 -5.59
CA LYS A 38 0.00 -32.42 -6.16
C LYS A 38 -0.50 -31.99 -7.55
N GLY A 39 -1.03 -32.93 -8.35
CA GLY A 39 -1.70 -32.61 -9.61
C GLY A 39 -2.92 -31.71 -9.40
N LEU A 40 -3.82 -32.06 -8.47
CA LEU A 40 -4.98 -31.23 -8.14
C LEU A 40 -4.59 -29.84 -7.61
N HIS A 41 -3.48 -29.73 -6.89
CA HIS A 41 -2.97 -28.43 -6.44
C HIS A 41 -2.54 -27.54 -7.61
N LEU A 42 -1.99 -28.12 -8.68
CA LEU A 42 -1.70 -27.35 -9.90
C LEU A 42 -2.99 -26.89 -10.58
N ASP A 43 -4.07 -27.68 -10.53
CA ASP A 43 -5.37 -27.25 -11.04
C ASP A 43 -5.96 -26.09 -10.20
N ILE A 44 -5.74 -26.10 -8.88
CA ILE A 44 -6.11 -24.97 -8.00
C ILE A 44 -5.38 -23.70 -8.43
N ILE A 45 -4.08 -23.79 -8.73
CA ILE A 45 -3.28 -22.64 -9.16
C ILE A 45 -3.79 -22.07 -10.50
N ASP A 46 -4.23 -22.91 -11.44
CA ASP A 46 -4.83 -22.41 -12.69
C ASP A 46 -6.09 -21.57 -12.41
N VAL A 47 -6.95 -22.05 -11.52
CA VAL A 47 -8.17 -21.32 -11.12
C VAL A 47 -7.83 -20.02 -10.39
N GLN A 48 -6.79 -20.02 -9.55
CA GLN A 48 -6.32 -18.80 -8.88
C GLN A 48 -5.77 -17.77 -9.87
N ALA A 49 -5.00 -18.21 -10.88
CA ALA A 49 -4.49 -17.32 -11.92
C ALA A 49 -5.65 -16.69 -12.73
N GLU A 50 -6.67 -17.47 -13.09
CA GLU A 50 -7.89 -16.94 -13.73
C GLU A 50 -8.63 -15.95 -12.83
N PHE A 51 -8.73 -16.23 -11.52
CA PHE A 51 -9.32 -15.31 -10.54
C PHE A 51 -8.59 -13.96 -10.52
N TYR A 52 -7.26 -13.96 -10.41
CA TYR A 52 -6.48 -12.71 -10.36
C TYR A 52 -6.50 -11.95 -11.69
N GLU A 53 -6.51 -12.65 -12.83
CA GLU A 53 -6.74 -12.02 -14.14
C GLU A 53 -8.09 -11.31 -14.17
N ARG A 54 -9.14 -11.95 -13.65
CA ARG A 54 -10.47 -11.35 -13.62
C ARG A 54 -10.56 -10.18 -12.65
N VAL A 55 -9.91 -10.25 -11.49
CA VAL A 55 -9.78 -9.14 -10.55
C VAL A 55 -9.13 -7.96 -11.26
N HIS A 56 -7.98 -8.15 -11.92
CA HIS A 56 -7.29 -7.08 -12.63
C HIS A 56 -8.17 -6.40 -13.70
N GLN A 57 -8.91 -7.20 -14.48
CA GLN A 57 -9.87 -6.66 -15.46
C GLN A 57 -10.97 -5.80 -14.79
N LEU A 58 -11.46 -6.22 -13.61
CA LEU A 58 -12.44 -5.45 -12.84
C LEU A 58 -11.84 -4.16 -12.28
N GLU A 59 -10.59 -4.18 -11.81
CA GLU A 59 -9.91 -2.98 -11.35
C GLU A 59 -9.81 -1.95 -12.48
N VAL A 60 -9.41 -2.39 -13.69
CA VAL A 60 -9.38 -1.55 -14.90
C VAL A 60 -10.76 -0.97 -15.22
N GLU A 61 -11.83 -1.76 -15.12
CA GLU A 61 -13.21 -1.29 -15.37
C GLU A 61 -13.62 -0.20 -14.36
N PHE A 62 -13.35 -0.41 -13.07
CA PHE A 62 -13.79 0.48 -12.01
C PHE A 62 -12.92 1.74 -11.89
N ARG A 63 -11.70 1.73 -12.43
CA ARG A 63 -10.77 2.87 -12.38
C ARG A 63 -11.42 4.19 -12.80
N SER A 64 -12.15 4.19 -13.91
CA SER A 64 -12.82 5.40 -14.42
C SER A 64 -13.89 6.00 -13.47
N LYS A 65 -14.41 5.20 -12.53
CA LYS A 65 -15.35 5.67 -11.49
C LYS A 65 -14.57 6.35 -10.37
N TYR A 66 -13.47 5.74 -9.92
CA TYR A 66 -12.56 6.33 -8.94
C TYR A 66 -11.95 7.64 -9.47
N ASP A 67 -11.53 7.68 -10.74
CA ASP A 67 -10.95 8.89 -11.36
C ASP A 67 -11.84 10.12 -11.24
N LYS A 68 -13.16 9.95 -11.39
CA LYS A 68 -14.12 11.06 -11.26
C LYS A 68 -14.20 11.58 -9.82
N ILE A 69 -14.17 10.68 -8.85
CA ILE A 69 -14.19 11.02 -7.42
C ILE A 69 -12.87 11.69 -7.03
N ASN A 70 -11.75 11.10 -7.44
CA ASN A 70 -10.41 11.59 -7.16
C ASN A 70 -10.16 12.95 -7.83
N ALA A 71 -10.63 13.17 -9.06
CA ALA A 71 -10.56 14.48 -9.69
C ALA A 71 -11.33 15.57 -8.90
N LYS A 72 -12.47 15.22 -8.30
CA LYS A 72 -13.21 16.14 -7.44
C LYS A 72 -12.47 16.41 -6.13
N ARG A 73 -11.86 15.40 -5.51
CA ARG A 73 -10.96 15.57 -4.35
C ARG A 73 -9.83 16.53 -4.68
N THR A 74 -9.15 16.34 -5.81
CA THR A 74 -8.05 17.22 -6.25
C THR A 74 -8.52 18.68 -6.34
N GLN A 75 -9.70 18.94 -6.89
CA GLN A 75 -10.26 20.31 -6.96
C GLN A 75 -10.56 20.93 -5.59
N ILE A 76 -10.93 20.12 -4.60
CA ILE A 76 -11.15 20.60 -3.22
C ILE A 76 -9.80 20.89 -2.56
N VAL A 77 -8.87 19.94 -2.66
CA VAL A 77 -7.53 20.03 -2.06
C VAL A 77 -6.75 21.22 -2.62
N ASP A 78 -6.83 21.47 -3.93
CA ASP A 78 -6.15 22.60 -4.58
C ASP A 78 -6.92 23.94 -4.48
N GLY A 79 -8.15 23.92 -3.96
CA GLY A 79 -9.01 25.09 -3.79
C GLY A 79 -9.56 25.67 -5.10
N THR A 80 -9.61 24.89 -6.19
CA THR A 80 -10.30 25.29 -7.43
C THR A 80 -11.81 25.04 -7.37
N TYR A 81 -12.27 24.23 -6.43
CA TYR A 81 -13.68 24.03 -6.10
C TYR A 81 -13.93 24.22 -4.61
N GLU A 82 -14.90 25.08 -4.27
CA GLU A 82 -15.38 25.25 -2.91
C GLU A 82 -16.58 24.32 -2.67
N PRO A 83 -16.57 23.46 -1.64
CA PRO A 83 -17.70 22.59 -1.31
C PRO A 83 -19.00 23.35 -1.03
N THR A 84 -20.11 22.80 -1.50
CA THR A 84 -21.45 23.29 -1.18
C THR A 84 -21.86 22.94 0.24
N SER A 85 -22.83 23.67 0.81
CA SER A 85 -23.37 23.34 2.14
C SER A 85 -23.93 21.91 2.23
N GLU A 86 -24.53 21.41 1.14
CA GLU A 86 -25.03 20.04 1.06
C GLU A 86 -23.89 19.01 1.15
N GLU A 87 -22.80 19.22 0.39
CA GLU A 87 -21.62 18.34 0.42
C GLU A 87 -20.95 18.33 1.81
N VAL A 88 -20.85 19.49 2.47
CA VAL A 88 -20.25 19.60 3.81
C VAL A 88 -21.12 18.92 4.87
N SER A 89 -22.44 19.03 4.77
CA SER A 89 -23.37 18.41 5.73
C SER A 89 -23.59 16.91 5.51
N ARG A 90 -23.03 16.35 4.43
CA ARG A 90 -23.29 14.98 4.04
C ARG A 90 -22.78 13.98 5.06
N GLU A 91 -21.58 14.21 5.61
CA GLU A 91 -21.06 13.47 6.75
C GLU A 91 -20.17 14.30 7.66
N LYS A 92 -19.99 13.81 8.90
CA LYS A 92 -19.05 14.37 9.86
C LYS A 92 -17.61 14.13 9.39
N LEU A 93 -16.71 15.07 9.72
CA LEU A 93 -15.30 14.97 9.37
C LEU A 93 -14.58 13.84 10.13
N LEU A 94 -14.96 13.61 11.38
CA LEU A 94 -14.38 12.58 12.24
C LEU A 94 -15.52 11.70 12.77
N THR A 95 -15.43 10.41 12.49
CA THR A 95 -16.52 9.45 12.72
C THR A 95 -16.57 8.94 14.15
N TYR A 96 -15.40 8.80 14.79
CA TYR A 96 -15.24 8.11 16.07
C TYR A 96 -14.93 9.02 17.27
N LEU A 97 -15.12 10.33 17.14
CA LEU A 97 -14.97 11.23 18.29
C LEU A 97 -16.14 11.07 19.27
N ASP A 98 -15.82 11.06 20.57
CA ASP A 98 -16.82 11.23 21.62
C ASP A 98 -17.45 12.64 21.59
N GLU A 99 -18.50 12.85 22.38
CA GLU A 99 -19.23 14.12 22.43
C GLU A 99 -18.34 15.30 22.88
N GLU A 100 -17.41 15.07 23.80
CA GLU A 100 -16.52 16.11 24.34
C GLU A 100 -15.48 16.54 23.30
N ALA A 101 -14.82 15.58 22.66
CA ALA A 101 -13.84 15.79 21.60
C ALA A 101 -14.49 16.43 20.37
N THR A 102 -15.71 15.99 20.00
CA THR A 102 -16.50 16.60 18.93
C THR A 102 -16.79 18.07 19.25
N ALA A 103 -17.32 18.36 20.44
CA ALA A 103 -17.60 19.73 20.85
C ALA A 103 -16.32 20.60 20.89
N LYS A 104 -15.19 20.04 21.35
CA LYS A 104 -13.91 20.75 21.36
C LYS A 104 -13.40 21.08 19.96
N PHE A 105 -13.54 20.15 19.02
CA PHE A 105 -13.16 20.36 17.63
C PHE A 105 -14.05 21.41 16.96
N GLU A 106 -15.37 21.28 17.06
CA GLU A 106 -16.34 22.19 16.44
C GLU A 106 -16.29 23.61 17.02
N ASN A 107 -16.02 23.74 18.33
CA ASN A 107 -15.90 25.04 19.00
C ASN A 107 -14.49 25.64 18.94
N SER A 108 -13.52 24.96 18.30
CA SER A 108 -12.17 25.50 18.16
C SER A 108 -12.17 26.75 17.29
N ALA A 109 -11.54 27.83 17.78
CA ALA A 109 -11.48 29.08 17.04
C ALA A 109 -10.52 28.94 15.84
N PRO A 110 -10.88 29.42 14.64
CA PRO A 110 -10.00 29.36 13.48
C PRO A 110 -8.70 30.13 13.75
N VAL A 111 -7.57 29.44 13.56
CA VAL A 111 -6.23 29.95 13.89
C VAL A 111 -5.80 31.11 12.97
N ASN A 112 -6.40 31.24 11.78
CA ASN A 112 -5.89 32.13 10.72
C ASN A 112 -6.49 33.55 10.70
N GLY A 113 -7.13 34.00 11.78
CA GLY A 113 -7.52 35.41 11.94
C GLY A 113 -8.43 35.99 10.83
N GLY A 114 -9.08 35.14 10.03
CA GLY A 114 -9.94 35.55 8.91
C GLY A 114 -9.27 35.65 7.53
N GLU A 115 -8.00 35.26 7.38
CA GLU A 115 -7.39 35.16 6.04
C GLU A 115 -7.96 33.96 5.25
N LYS A 116 -8.26 34.18 3.97
CA LYS A 116 -8.72 33.12 3.07
C LYS A 116 -7.56 32.17 2.79
N VAL A 117 -7.65 30.95 3.31
CA VAL A 117 -6.76 29.84 2.94
C VAL A 117 -7.23 29.26 1.61
N LYS A 118 -6.30 28.99 0.70
CA LYS A 118 -6.60 28.31 -0.57
C LYS A 118 -6.48 26.81 -0.37
N GLY A 119 -7.55 26.07 -0.68
CA GLY A 119 -7.55 24.60 -0.64
C GLY A 119 -7.24 24.05 0.76
N ILE A 120 -6.60 22.88 0.80
CA ILE A 120 -6.13 22.23 2.03
C ILE A 120 -4.59 22.18 2.01
N PRO A 121 -3.90 23.14 2.63
CA PRO A 121 -2.45 23.19 2.63
C PRO A 121 -1.83 21.92 3.23
N ASN A 122 -0.74 21.45 2.63
CA ASN A 122 0.02 20.27 3.06
C ASN A 122 -0.81 18.97 3.15
N PHE A 123 -1.95 18.89 2.46
CA PHE A 123 -2.84 17.72 2.50
C PHE A 123 -2.06 16.42 2.30
N TRP A 124 -1.37 16.27 1.16
CA TRP A 124 -0.65 15.03 0.86
C TRP A 124 0.58 14.79 1.73
N LEU A 125 1.26 15.85 2.20
CA LEU A 125 2.34 15.68 3.18
C LEU A 125 1.80 15.04 4.47
N ASN A 126 0.70 15.55 5.01
CA ASN A 126 0.10 15.00 6.22
C ASN A 126 -0.45 13.59 5.99
N VAL A 127 -1.07 13.34 4.83
CA VAL A 127 -1.52 11.99 4.43
C VAL A 127 -0.36 11.00 4.42
N LEU A 128 0.75 11.35 3.75
CA LEU A 128 1.92 10.47 3.65
C LEU A 128 2.57 10.23 5.02
N LYS A 129 2.68 11.27 5.86
CA LYS A 129 3.23 11.15 7.22
C LYS A 129 2.39 10.30 8.15
N ASN A 130 1.07 10.35 8.00
CA ASN A 130 0.14 9.58 8.83
C ASN A 130 -0.08 8.15 8.33
N CYS A 131 0.47 7.79 7.16
CA CYS A 131 0.50 6.41 6.70
C CYS A 131 1.72 5.71 7.32
N PRO A 132 1.57 4.68 8.17
CA PRO A 132 2.69 4.11 8.94
C PRO A 132 3.91 3.73 8.09
N GLN A 133 3.70 2.89 7.07
CA GLN A 133 4.79 2.39 6.22
C GLN A 133 5.47 3.49 5.38
N VAL A 134 4.71 4.51 4.94
CA VAL A 134 5.23 5.57 4.08
C VAL A 134 5.83 6.72 4.90
N GLY A 135 5.25 6.99 6.06
CA GLY A 135 5.67 8.04 6.99
C GLY A 135 7.06 7.76 7.55
N GLU A 136 7.40 6.50 7.83
CA GLU A 136 8.74 6.07 8.25
C GLU A 136 9.83 6.40 7.22
N MET A 137 9.48 6.49 5.93
CA MET A 137 10.43 6.83 4.87
C MET A 137 10.69 8.34 4.76
N ILE A 138 9.86 9.19 5.39
CA ILE A 138 9.91 10.64 5.25
C ILE A 138 10.85 11.24 6.29
N THR A 139 11.91 11.89 5.82
CA THR A 139 12.86 12.61 6.68
C THR A 139 12.54 14.10 6.76
N GLU A 140 13.15 14.80 7.72
CA GLU A 140 13.02 16.26 7.87
C GLU A 140 13.43 17.04 6.61
N ASP A 141 14.38 16.50 5.82
CA ASP A 141 14.83 17.12 4.57
C ASP A 141 13.83 16.92 3.42
N ASP A 142 12.96 15.91 3.50
CA ASP A 142 11.95 15.61 2.49
C ASP A 142 10.69 16.48 2.65
N GLU A 143 10.31 16.82 3.89
CA GLU A 143 9.07 17.57 4.16
C GLU A 143 8.99 18.89 3.37
N PRO A 144 10.03 19.74 3.31
CA PRO A 144 9.99 20.99 2.54
C PRO A 144 9.75 20.77 1.04
N VAL A 145 10.12 19.61 0.50
CA VAL A 145 9.87 19.22 -0.89
C VAL A 145 8.42 18.73 -1.04
N LEU A 146 7.96 17.87 -0.14
CA LEU A 146 6.61 17.30 -0.13
C LEU A 146 5.51 18.33 0.13
N LYS A 147 5.82 19.50 0.72
CA LYS A 147 4.88 20.64 0.80
C LYS A 147 4.39 21.13 -0.58
N HIS A 148 5.13 20.83 -1.64
CA HIS A 148 4.76 21.18 -3.02
C HIS A 148 3.97 20.08 -3.74
N LEU A 149 3.67 18.97 -3.06
CA LEU A 149 2.88 17.86 -3.61
C LEU A 149 1.39 18.25 -3.67
N LYS A 150 0.82 18.22 -4.88
CA LYS A 150 -0.57 18.57 -5.17
C LYS A 150 -1.50 17.38 -5.24
N ASP A 151 -1.02 16.28 -5.79
CA ASP A 151 -1.83 15.10 -6.02
C ASP A 151 -0.99 13.81 -6.03
N ILE A 152 -1.61 12.71 -5.65
CA ILE A 152 -1.08 11.36 -5.86
C ILE A 152 -2.12 10.57 -6.64
N LYS A 153 -1.74 10.10 -7.83
CA LYS A 153 -2.59 9.34 -8.73
C LYS A 153 -2.06 7.92 -8.83
N ALA A 154 -2.96 6.95 -8.78
CA ALA A 154 -2.65 5.52 -8.89
C ALA A 154 -3.38 4.91 -10.09
N ASP A 155 -2.72 4.73 -11.23
CA ASP A 155 -3.34 4.21 -12.46
C ASP A 155 -3.00 2.74 -12.69
N ILE A 156 -3.89 2.04 -13.38
CA ILE A 156 -3.76 0.60 -13.65
C ILE A 156 -3.38 0.41 -15.12
N ALA A 157 -2.31 -0.34 -15.37
CA ALA A 157 -1.86 -0.71 -16.70
C ALA A 157 -2.41 -2.10 -17.06
N SER A 158 -3.01 -2.23 -18.23
CA SER A 158 -3.60 -3.50 -18.68
C SER A 158 -2.70 -4.31 -19.60
N ASP A 159 -1.76 -3.69 -20.31
CA ASP A 159 -0.84 -4.36 -21.22
C ASP A 159 0.51 -3.63 -21.35
N PRO A 160 1.61 -4.16 -20.76
CA PRO A 160 1.60 -5.29 -19.83
C PRO A 160 0.84 -4.95 -18.55
N ALA A 161 0.31 -5.98 -17.87
CA ALA A 161 -0.41 -5.80 -16.62
C ALA A 161 0.48 -5.13 -15.58
N GLY A 162 -0.08 -4.19 -14.82
CA GLY A 162 0.70 -3.41 -13.87
C GLY A 162 -0.08 -2.26 -13.25
N PHE A 163 0.66 -1.39 -12.58
CA PHE A 163 0.13 -0.11 -12.12
C PHE A 163 1.23 0.94 -12.06
N SER A 164 0.82 2.19 -11.91
CA SER A 164 1.73 3.30 -11.73
C SER A 164 1.22 4.29 -10.71
N ILE A 165 2.15 4.92 -10.00
CA ILE A 165 1.89 5.97 -9.04
C ILE A 165 2.54 7.24 -9.57
N THR A 166 1.76 8.30 -9.68
CA THR A 166 2.20 9.61 -10.17
C THR A 166 2.00 10.66 -9.08
N PHE A 167 3.11 11.21 -8.61
CA PHE A 167 3.16 12.31 -7.65
C PHE A 167 3.23 13.63 -8.42
N VAL A 168 2.18 14.42 -8.33
CA VAL A 168 2.04 15.68 -9.08
C VAL A 168 2.49 16.83 -8.22
N PHE A 169 3.53 17.54 -8.65
CA PHE A 169 4.09 18.68 -7.94
C PHE A 169 3.76 20.00 -8.63
N GLU A 170 3.66 21.05 -7.83
CA GLU A 170 3.75 22.40 -8.38
C GLU A 170 5.18 22.82 -8.70
N GLU A 171 5.32 23.94 -9.40
CA GLU A 171 6.62 24.56 -9.58
C GLU A 171 7.25 24.84 -8.21
N ASN A 172 8.41 24.26 -7.98
CA ASN A 172 9.06 24.24 -6.67
C ASN A 172 10.57 24.53 -6.80
N PRO A 173 11.26 24.90 -5.71
CA PRO A 173 12.67 25.27 -5.76
C PRO A 173 13.63 24.07 -5.74
N TYR A 174 13.14 22.82 -5.77
CA TYR A 174 13.96 21.61 -5.58
C TYR A 174 14.29 20.86 -6.86
N PHE A 175 13.32 20.67 -7.76
CA PHE A 175 13.51 20.01 -9.04
C PHE A 175 12.64 20.66 -10.14
N THR A 176 12.86 20.30 -11.40
CA THR A 176 12.09 20.82 -12.53
C THR A 176 10.92 19.94 -12.96
N ASN A 177 10.87 18.69 -12.50
CA ASN A 177 9.74 17.79 -12.77
C ASN A 177 8.43 18.37 -12.24
N THR A 178 7.36 18.25 -13.02
CA THR A 178 5.98 18.51 -12.55
C THR A 178 5.31 17.24 -12.07
N GLU A 179 5.82 16.08 -12.47
CA GLU A 179 5.31 14.76 -12.08
C GLU A 179 6.50 13.84 -11.82
N LEU A 180 6.45 13.10 -10.71
CA LEU A 180 7.33 11.97 -10.45
C LEU A 180 6.52 10.69 -10.57
N LYS A 181 6.92 9.78 -11.47
CA LYS A 181 6.19 8.56 -11.77
C LYS A 181 7.02 7.33 -11.40
N LYS A 182 6.37 6.39 -10.72
CA LYS A 182 6.84 5.04 -10.41
C LYS A 182 5.88 4.04 -11.04
N GLU A 183 6.40 3.01 -11.70
CA GLU A 183 5.63 2.03 -12.46
C GLU A 183 6.06 0.62 -12.08
N TYR A 184 5.09 -0.27 -11.91
CA TYR A 184 5.28 -1.67 -11.57
C TYR A 184 4.61 -2.51 -12.65
N THR A 185 5.39 -3.36 -13.33
CA THR A 185 4.86 -4.38 -14.21
C THR A 185 4.68 -5.66 -13.42
N LEU A 186 3.52 -6.29 -13.56
CA LEU A 186 3.13 -7.47 -12.81
C LEU A 186 3.04 -8.71 -13.71
N SER A 187 3.41 -9.85 -13.16
CA SER A 187 2.99 -11.15 -13.66
C SER A 187 1.70 -11.53 -12.94
N ILE A 188 0.56 -11.56 -13.65
CA ILE A 188 -0.74 -11.88 -13.05
C ILE A 188 -0.95 -13.40 -12.92
N GLY A 189 -0.29 -14.19 -13.76
CA GLY A 189 -0.41 -15.64 -13.78
C GLY A 189 0.91 -16.32 -14.14
N PRO A 190 1.06 -17.62 -13.83
CA PRO A 190 2.31 -18.31 -14.06
C PRO A 190 2.55 -18.55 -15.56
N ASN A 191 3.77 -18.28 -16.03
CA ASN A 191 4.22 -18.60 -17.38
C ASN A 191 5.13 -19.83 -17.36
N GLY A 192 4.52 -21.01 -17.35
CA GLY A 192 5.22 -22.29 -17.32
C GLY A 192 5.20 -22.98 -15.95
N PHE A 193 5.73 -24.20 -15.91
CA PHE A 193 5.59 -25.09 -14.74
C PHE A 193 6.33 -24.59 -13.50
N GLU A 194 7.55 -24.06 -13.66
CA GLU A 194 8.38 -23.60 -12.55
C GLU A 194 7.72 -22.44 -11.80
N GLN A 195 7.24 -21.43 -12.54
CA GLN A 195 6.46 -20.33 -11.96
C GLN A 195 5.14 -20.80 -11.37
N LYS A 196 4.48 -21.78 -12.00
CA LYS A 196 3.21 -22.33 -11.50
C LYS A 196 3.38 -22.96 -10.12
N VAL A 197 4.46 -23.69 -9.88
CA VAL A 197 4.72 -24.34 -8.59
C VAL A 197 4.95 -23.32 -7.47
N LEU A 198 5.43 -22.12 -7.78
CA LEU A 198 5.76 -21.05 -6.85
C LEU A 198 4.70 -19.93 -6.81
N TYR A 199 3.61 -20.07 -7.56
CA TYR A 199 2.61 -19.01 -7.71
C TYR A 199 1.86 -18.76 -6.39
N ASP A 200 1.83 -17.50 -5.95
CA ASP A 200 1.07 -17.07 -4.77
C ASP A 200 0.29 -15.77 -5.03
N GLY A 201 -0.13 -15.59 -6.29
CA GLY A 201 -0.79 -14.38 -6.77
C GLY A 201 0.12 -13.49 -7.63
N PRO A 202 -0.36 -12.29 -7.99
CA PRO A 202 0.39 -11.37 -8.82
C PRO A 202 1.71 -10.94 -8.16
N SER A 203 2.79 -10.97 -8.93
CA SER A 203 4.13 -10.55 -8.46
C SER A 203 4.73 -9.48 -9.35
N VAL A 204 5.56 -8.61 -8.77
CA VAL A 204 6.34 -7.64 -9.53
C VAL A 204 7.38 -8.36 -10.39
N ILE A 205 7.51 -7.96 -11.65
CA ILE A 205 8.55 -8.46 -12.57
C ILE A 205 9.46 -7.35 -13.09
N LYS A 206 9.01 -6.09 -13.00
CA LYS A 206 9.76 -4.92 -13.47
C LYS A 206 9.32 -3.69 -12.71
N THR A 207 10.26 -2.81 -12.37
CA THR A 207 9.93 -1.45 -11.94
C THR A 207 10.57 -0.43 -12.86
N ASN A 208 9.87 0.68 -13.08
CA ASN A 208 10.42 1.85 -13.76
C ASN A 208 10.13 3.09 -12.93
N GLN A 209 11.05 4.04 -12.95
CA GLN A 209 10.90 5.33 -12.28
C GLN A 209 11.45 6.43 -13.16
N CYS A 210 10.86 7.62 -13.07
CA CYS A 210 11.46 8.79 -13.68
C CYS A 210 12.69 9.25 -12.88
N LYS A 211 13.67 9.81 -13.59
CA LYS A 211 14.78 10.52 -12.95
C LYS A 211 14.27 11.85 -12.39
N ILE A 212 14.65 12.15 -11.14
CA ILE A 212 14.42 13.47 -10.55
C ILE A 212 15.49 14.44 -11.05
N ASP A 213 15.05 15.53 -11.69
CA ASP A 213 15.88 16.60 -12.21
C ASP A 213 16.10 17.67 -11.14
N TRP A 214 16.88 17.30 -10.12
CA TRP A 214 17.23 18.17 -9.00
C TRP A 214 17.93 19.45 -9.47
N LYS A 215 17.53 20.58 -8.90
CA LYS A 215 18.21 21.87 -9.00
C LYS A 215 19.50 21.84 -8.18
N GLU A 216 20.42 22.74 -8.50
CA GLU A 216 21.74 22.80 -7.86
C GLU A 216 21.65 22.91 -6.33
N GLY A 217 22.29 21.97 -5.62
CA GLY A 217 22.32 21.94 -4.16
C GLY A 217 20.99 21.56 -3.48
N LYS A 218 20.01 21.04 -4.24
CA LYS A 218 18.66 20.71 -3.73
C LYS A 218 18.36 19.22 -3.68
N ASN A 219 19.29 18.38 -4.10
CA ASN A 219 19.12 16.94 -4.05
C ASN A 219 19.18 16.43 -2.60
N VAL A 220 18.05 15.97 -2.08
CA VAL A 220 17.93 15.43 -0.71
C VAL A 220 18.43 13.98 -0.59
N THR A 221 18.65 13.29 -1.71
CA THR A 221 19.15 11.90 -1.82
C THR A 221 20.68 11.79 -2.00
N GLN A 222 21.39 12.92 -2.06
CA GLN A 222 22.76 13.01 -2.60
C GLN A 222 23.88 12.41 -1.71
N LYS A 223 23.57 11.96 -0.49
CA LYS A 223 24.53 11.29 0.38
C LYS A 223 24.27 9.78 0.31
N VAL A 224 25.31 9.02 -0.05
CA VAL A 224 25.31 7.55 0.02
C VAL A 224 24.83 7.15 1.43
N ASP A 225 23.86 6.25 1.50
CA ASP A 225 23.20 5.74 2.72
C ASP A 225 22.30 6.73 3.48
N LYS A 226 21.87 7.84 2.86
CA LYS A 226 20.88 8.71 3.46
C LYS A 226 19.46 8.26 3.10
N GLU A 227 18.70 7.88 4.12
CA GLU A 227 17.27 7.65 4.03
C GLU A 227 16.56 8.90 3.51
N SER A 228 15.63 8.70 2.58
CA SER A 228 14.81 9.73 1.98
C SER A 228 13.65 9.07 1.26
N PHE A 229 12.48 9.66 1.38
CA PHE A 229 11.30 9.24 0.63
C PHE A 229 11.57 9.21 -0.89
N PHE A 230 12.38 10.14 -1.39
CA PHE A 230 12.70 10.25 -2.82
C PHE A 230 13.61 9.14 -3.33
N ASN A 231 14.15 8.28 -2.46
CA ASN A 231 14.84 7.06 -2.88
C ASN A 231 13.91 6.06 -3.58
N LEU A 232 12.58 6.19 -3.43
CA LEU A 232 11.58 5.45 -4.23
C LEU A 232 11.78 5.61 -5.75
N PHE A 233 12.39 6.74 -6.17
CA PHE A 233 12.70 7.04 -7.58
C PHE A 233 14.17 6.82 -7.95
N SER A 234 14.95 6.18 -7.08
CA SER A 234 16.33 5.81 -7.38
C SER A 234 16.37 4.54 -8.27
N PRO A 235 17.34 4.43 -9.20
CA PRO A 235 17.32 3.42 -10.27
C PRO A 235 17.68 1.98 -9.86
N ALA A 236 17.48 1.59 -8.60
CA ALA A 236 18.13 0.41 -8.04
C ALA A 236 17.62 -0.94 -8.59
N HIS A 237 16.36 -1.10 -8.99
CA HIS A 237 15.82 -2.44 -9.28
C HIS A 237 14.90 -2.45 -10.52
N THR A 238 15.48 -2.65 -11.71
CA THR A 238 14.73 -2.49 -12.96
C THR A 238 14.01 -3.76 -13.42
N GLU A 239 14.62 -4.95 -13.29
CA GLU A 239 14.02 -6.21 -13.78
C GLU A 239 14.26 -7.37 -12.80
N VAL A 240 13.21 -8.17 -12.53
CA VAL A 240 13.33 -9.41 -11.77
C VAL A 240 14.02 -10.46 -12.63
N SER A 241 15.09 -11.05 -12.12
CA SER A 241 15.75 -12.20 -12.74
C SER A 241 16.07 -13.25 -11.68
N GLU A 242 16.17 -14.52 -12.09
CA GLU A 242 16.52 -15.63 -11.21
C GLU A 242 17.91 -15.48 -10.56
N ASP A 243 18.78 -14.68 -11.16
CA ASP A 243 20.14 -14.39 -10.68
C ASP A 243 20.21 -13.15 -9.78
N LEU A 244 19.08 -12.55 -9.40
CA LEU A 244 19.08 -11.39 -8.50
C LEU A 244 19.61 -11.81 -7.12
N PRO A 245 20.56 -11.06 -6.55
CA PRO A 245 20.96 -11.23 -5.15
C PRO A 245 19.75 -11.15 -4.21
N GLU A 246 19.76 -11.95 -3.15
CA GLU A 246 18.65 -12.03 -2.18
C GLU A 246 18.33 -10.66 -1.55
N ASP A 247 19.37 -9.88 -1.21
CA ASP A 247 19.24 -8.52 -0.67
C ASP A 247 18.62 -7.54 -1.68
N GLU A 248 18.93 -7.67 -2.97
CA GLU A 248 18.28 -6.86 -4.02
C GLU A 248 16.82 -7.28 -4.23
N ALA A 249 16.51 -8.56 -4.11
CA ALA A 249 15.13 -9.06 -4.20
C ALA A 249 14.28 -8.61 -3.00
N GLU A 250 14.84 -8.61 -1.79
CA GLU A 250 14.20 -8.06 -0.59
C GLU A 250 13.90 -6.57 -0.73
N LEU A 251 14.87 -5.78 -1.20
CA LEU A 251 14.67 -4.34 -1.44
C LEU A 251 13.60 -4.07 -2.50
N LEU A 252 13.56 -4.86 -3.57
CA LEU A 252 12.53 -4.76 -4.59
C LEU A 252 11.14 -5.12 -4.05
N ASN A 253 11.04 -6.17 -3.23
CA ASN A 253 9.77 -6.53 -2.60
C ASN A 253 9.29 -5.43 -1.64
N ALA A 254 10.19 -4.86 -0.83
CA ALA A 254 9.85 -3.73 0.03
C ALA A 254 9.40 -2.49 -0.77
N ASP A 255 10.10 -2.13 -1.86
CA ASP A 255 9.69 -1.06 -2.78
C ASP A 255 8.30 -1.34 -3.39
N PHE A 256 8.04 -2.59 -3.76
CA PHE A 256 6.75 -3.01 -4.29
C PHE A 256 5.62 -2.93 -3.26
N GLU A 257 5.85 -3.38 -2.02
CA GLU A 257 4.88 -3.29 -0.93
C GLU A 257 4.51 -1.82 -0.64
N ILE A 258 5.48 -0.91 -0.62
CA ILE A 258 5.22 0.53 -0.50
C ILE A 258 4.36 1.03 -1.67
N GLY A 259 4.66 0.58 -2.90
CA GLY A 259 3.84 0.87 -4.07
C GLY A 259 2.40 0.38 -3.92
N GLN A 260 2.20 -0.84 -3.43
CA GLN A 260 0.87 -1.40 -3.17
C GLN A 260 0.14 -0.61 -2.08
N THR A 261 0.78 -0.30 -0.96
CA THR A 261 0.19 0.50 0.11
C THR A 261 -0.29 1.86 -0.39
N ILE A 262 0.52 2.54 -1.22
CA ILE A 262 0.11 3.82 -1.80
C ILE A 262 -1.10 3.64 -2.73
N ARG A 263 -1.07 2.62 -3.60
CA ARG A 263 -2.10 2.35 -4.61
C ARG A 263 -3.43 1.91 -4.00
N ASP A 264 -3.40 0.89 -3.15
CA ASP A 264 -4.55 0.13 -2.66
C ASP A 264 -5.19 0.78 -1.43
N THR A 265 -4.40 1.47 -0.61
CA THR A 265 -4.85 1.98 0.68
C THR A 265 -4.78 3.51 0.75
N LEU A 266 -3.61 4.10 0.51
CA LEU A 266 -3.38 5.54 0.75
C LEU A 266 -4.20 6.42 -0.19
N VAL A 267 -4.17 6.15 -1.50
CA VAL A 267 -4.84 7.03 -2.48
C VAL A 267 -6.35 7.04 -2.27
N ASP A 268 -6.98 5.90 -2.00
CA ASP A 268 -8.44 5.84 -1.85
C ASP A 268 -8.90 6.30 -0.46
N ASN A 269 -8.07 6.13 0.58
CA ASN A 269 -8.37 6.52 1.96
C ASN A 269 -7.66 7.81 2.42
N ALA A 270 -7.19 8.64 1.49
CA ALA A 270 -6.35 9.81 1.79
C ALA A 270 -6.95 10.73 2.87
N ILE A 271 -8.27 10.95 2.86
CA ILE A 271 -8.91 11.78 3.89
C ILE A 271 -8.79 11.17 5.29
N LEU A 272 -8.90 9.85 5.43
CA LEU A 272 -8.81 9.15 6.71
C LEU A 272 -7.39 9.21 7.28
N TYR A 273 -6.36 9.13 6.41
CA TYR A 273 -4.99 9.38 6.82
C TYR A 273 -4.78 10.85 7.23
N TYR A 274 -5.34 11.81 6.47
CA TYR A 274 -5.25 13.23 6.81
C TYR A 274 -5.89 13.55 8.17
N THR A 275 -7.04 12.94 8.46
CA THR A 275 -7.76 13.11 9.73
C THR A 275 -7.18 12.30 10.88
N GLY A 276 -6.36 11.27 10.57
CA GLY A 276 -5.77 10.36 11.55
C GLY A 276 -6.69 9.21 11.97
N GLU A 277 -7.85 9.02 11.32
CA GLU A 277 -8.82 7.96 11.67
C GLU A 277 -8.33 6.53 11.40
N ILE A 278 -7.26 6.38 10.60
CA ILE A 278 -6.65 5.09 10.26
C ILE A 278 -5.12 5.10 10.47
N ALA A 279 -4.61 6.06 11.24
CA ALA A 279 -3.26 5.95 11.75
C ALA A 279 -3.24 4.75 12.73
N ASP A 280 -2.20 3.93 12.68
CA ASP A 280 -2.05 2.82 13.64
C ASP A 280 -1.91 3.42 15.05
N ASP A 281 -3.03 3.49 15.77
CA ASP A 281 -3.04 3.68 17.20
C ASP A 281 -2.55 2.37 17.84
N ASP A 282 -1.23 2.21 17.97
CA ASP A 282 -0.63 1.33 18.98
C ASP A 282 -0.93 1.83 20.42
N ASP A 283 -1.70 2.92 20.55
CA ASP A 283 -2.13 3.52 21.80
C ASP A 283 -3.67 3.68 21.86
N GLY A 284 -4.44 2.58 21.98
CA GLY A 284 -5.77 2.71 22.60
C GLY A 284 -6.90 1.76 22.22
N PHE A 285 -6.77 0.46 22.49
CA PHE A 285 -7.92 -0.34 22.91
C PHE A 285 -7.49 -1.35 23.98
N ASP A 286 -7.09 -0.85 25.16
CA ASP A 286 -7.26 -1.64 26.38
C ASP A 286 -8.77 -1.76 26.56
N TYR A 287 -9.35 -2.84 26.03
CA TYR A 287 -10.62 -3.30 26.54
C TYR A 287 -10.35 -3.64 28.00
N ASP A 288 -10.54 -2.65 28.88
CA ASP A 288 -10.81 -2.87 30.29
C ASP A 288 -11.92 -3.92 30.28
N ALA A 289 -11.53 -5.17 30.52
CA ALA A 289 -12.43 -6.28 30.63
C ALA A 289 -13.18 -6.02 31.92
N GLU A 290 -14.25 -5.22 31.80
CA GLU A 290 -15.23 -4.97 32.84
C GLU A 290 -15.51 -6.31 33.53
N ASP A 291 -15.20 -6.31 34.82
CA ASP A 291 -15.47 -7.35 35.79
C ASP A 291 -16.75 -8.10 35.43
N PHE A 292 -16.61 -9.35 34.96
CA PHE A 292 -17.65 -10.33 35.19
C PHE A 292 -17.61 -10.65 36.68
N GLU A 293 -18.24 -9.80 37.50
CA GLU A 293 -18.68 -10.21 38.83
C GLU A 293 -19.65 -11.39 38.62
N ASP A 294 -19.16 -12.60 38.88
CA ASP A 294 -19.96 -13.81 39.08
C ASP A 294 -20.93 -13.52 40.24
N ASP A 295 -22.15 -13.12 39.90
CA ASP A 295 -23.28 -13.16 40.82
C ASP A 295 -23.80 -14.62 40.80
N ASP A 296 -23.12 -15.47 41.59
CA ASP A 296 -23.60 -16.80 41.98
C ASP A 296 -24.89 -16.65 42.82
N GLU A 297 -26.04 -16.46 42.15
CA GLU A 297 -27.33 -16.75 42.76
C GLU A 297 -27.53 -18.28 42.81
N GLU A 298 -27.13 -18.88 43.93
CA GLU A 298 -27.63 -20.19 44.36
C GLU A 298 -29.16 -20.12 44.58
N GLU A 299 -29.95 -20.55 43.59
CA GLU A 299 -31.30 -21.05 43.85
C GLU A 299 -31.29 -22.59 43.89
N GLU A 300 -31.49 -23.10 45.11
CA GLU A 300 -31.91 -24.47 45.40
C GLU A 300 -33.15 -24.85 44.58
N GLU A 301 -33.21 -26.06 44.01
CA GLU A 301 -34.40 -26.91 44.08
C GLU A 301 -34.11 -28.38 43.67
N GLU A 302 -34.54 -29.30 44.56
CA GLU A 302 -34.63 -30.78 44.57
C GLU A 302 -33.38 -31.68 44.71
#